data_AF-A0A8T7EIL2-F1
#
_entry.id   AF-A0A8T7EIL2-F1
#
_cell.length_a   1.000
_cell.length_b   1.000
_cell.length_c   1.000
_cell.angle_alpha   90.00
_cell.angle_beta   90.00
_cell.angle_gamma   90.00
#
_symmetry.space_group_name_H-M   'P 1'
#
loop_
_entity.id
_entity.type
_entity.pdbx_description
1 polymer ?
#
loop_
_entity_poly.entity_id
_entity_poly.type
_entity_poly.pdbx_seq_one_letter_code
_entity_poly.pdbx_strand_id
1 'polypeptide(L)'
;MKERFFGRYIVTDPEICHGEPTFRGTRILVADVLEQVADGLAWETIIEEWRGSISYEAIAEAVRLSKQAFLENAEKYVLEPAIA
;
A
#
# COMPACT_ATOMS: atom_id res chain seq x y z
N MET A 1 4.93 -8.84 -19.98
CA MET A 1 4.60 -7.42 -19.66
C MET A 1 5.76 -6.85 -18.85
N LYS A 2 5.99 -5.53 -18.85
CA LYS A 2 7.10 -4.92 -18.11
C LYS A 2 6.68 -4.45 -16.71
N GLU A 3 7.64 -4.39 -15.80
CA GLU A 3 7.50 -3.72 -14.50
C GLU A 3 6.94 -2.30 -14.67
N ARG A 4 6.10 -1.87 -13.73
CA ARG A 4 5.58 -0.50 -13.65
C ARG A 4 5.88 0.07 -12.27
N PHE A 5 6.38 1.31 -12.23
CA PHE A 5 6.76 1.97 -11.00
C PHE A 5 5.72 3.03 -10.60
N PHE A 6 5.45 3.11 -9.30
CA PHE A 6 4.56 4.09 -8.69
C PHE A 6 5.37 4.87 -7.67
N GLY A 7 5.79 6.09 -8.04
CA GLY A 7 6.73 6.86 -7.23
C GLY A 7 8.10 6.20 -7.13
N ARG A 8 8.71 6.23 -5.94
CA ARG A 8 10.08 5.76 -5.70
C ARG A 8 10.14 4.34 -5.15
N TYR A 9 9.16 3.93 -4.35
CA TYR A 9 9.24 2.74 -3.52
C TYR A 9 8.27 1.64 -3.94
N ILE A 10 7.31 1.90 -4.83
CA ILE A 10 6.30 0.89 -5.21
C ILE A 10 6.45 0.46 -6.67
N VAL A 11 6.28 -0.82 -6.93
CA VAL A 11 6.36 -1.45 -8.26
C VAL A 11 5.26 -2.50 -8.41
N THR A 12 4.79 -2.72 -9.63
CA THR A 12 4.03 -3.93 -10.00
C THR A 12 4.82 -4.69 -11.05
N ASP A 13 5.01 -5.99 -10.83
CA ASP A 13 5.59 -6.91 -11.79
C ASP A 13 4.65 -8.11 -11.94
N PRO A 14 4.14 -8.44 -13.13
CA PRO A 14 3.28 -9.60 -13.35
C PRO A 14 3.86 -10.94 -12.87
N GLU A 15 5.20 -11.04 -12.78
CA GLU A 15 5.89 -12.23 -12.30
C GLU A 15 6.03 -12.28 -10.76
N ILE A 16 5.70 -11.18 -10.06
CA ILE A 16 5.77 -11.05 -8.60
C ILE A 16 4.36 -10.83 -8.04
N CYS A 17 3.95 -11.65 -7.07
CA CYS A 17 2.65 -11.54 -6.40
C CYS A 17 1.49 -11.29 -7.38
N HIS A 18 1.48 -11.99 -8.52
CA HIS A 18 0.45 -11.89 -9.57
C HIS A 18 0.23 -10.47 -10.14
N GLY A 19 1.23 -9.60 -10.07
CA GLY A 19 1.14 -8.21 -10.54
C GLY A 19 0.57 -7.23 -9.53
N GLU A 20 0.36 -7.66 -8.28
CA GLU A 20 -0.03 -6.76 -7.19
C GLU A 20 1.09 -5.78 -6.82
N PRO A 21 0.77 -4.58 -6.30
CA PRO A 21 1.78 -3.62 -5.89
C PRO A 21 2.63 -4.14 -4.72
N THR A 22 3.95 -4.13 -4.89
CA THR A 22 4.93 -4.44 -3.86
C THR A 22 5.88 -3.29 -3.63
N PHE A 23 6.57 -3.30 -2.49
CA PHE A 23 7.71 -2.41 -2.28
C PHE A 23 8.91 -2.88 -3.13
N ARG A 24 9.58 -1.94 -3.80
CA ARG A 24 10.67 -2.19 -4.74
C ARG A 24 11.77 -3.05 -4.11
N GLY A 25 12.15 -4.12 -4.80
CA GLY A 25 13.18 -5.05 -4.33
C GLY A 25 12.68 -6.01 -3.24
N THR A 26 11.38 -6.04 -2.96
CA THR A 26 10.76 -6.93 -1.97
C THR A 26 9.58 -7.69 -2.58
N ARG A 27 9.09 -8.69 -1.84
CA ARG A 27 7.80 -9.35 -2.09
C ARG A 27 6.74 -8.96 -1.04
N ILE A 28 6.93 -7.81 -0.40
CA ILE A 28 6.02 -7.30 0.62
C ILE A 28 4.93 -6.51 -0.11
N LEU A 29 3.68 -6.94 0.05
CA LEU A 29 2.54 -6.28 -0.57
C LEU A 29 2.33 -4.91 0.08
N VAL A 30 1.96 -3.93 -0.75
CA VAL A 30 1.51 -2.63 -0.23
C VAL A 30 0.25 -2.79 0.61
N ALA A 31 -0.64 -3.72 0.24
CA ALA A 31 -1.85 -4.03 0.99
C ALA A 31 -1.56 -4.48 2.43
N ASP A 32 -0.63 -5.43 2.61
CA ASP A 32 -0.28 -5.95 3.94
C ASP A 32 0.24 -4.84 4.88
N VAL A 33 1.05 -3.92 4.35
CA VAL A 33 1.57 -2.78 5.12
C VAL A 33 0.49 -1.77 5.44
N LEU A 34 -0.46 -1.52 4.52
CA LEU A 34 -1.60 -0.64 4.79
C LEU A 34 -2.56 -1.24 5.81
N GLU A 35 -2.73 -2.57 5.84
CA GLU A 35 -3.51 -3.26 6.87
C GLU A 35 -2.86 -3.07 8.25
N GLN A 36 -1.54 -3.25 8.37
CA GLN A 36 -0.80 -2.98 9.61
C GLN A 36 -0.94 -1.52 10.07
N VAL A 37 -0.93 -0.57 9.12
CA VAL A 37 -1.21 0.84 9.44
C VAL A 37 -2.66 1.03 9.92
N ALA A 38 -3.63 0.35 9.32
CA ALA A 38 -5.04 0.41 9.73
C ALA A 38 -5.27 -0.21 11.12
N ASP A 39 -4.54 -1.27 11.46
CA ASP A 39 -4.50 -1.89 12.78
C ASP A 39 -3.83 -1.01 13.84
N GLY A 40 -3.27 0.13 13.44
CA GLY A 40 -2.68 1.13 14.34
C GLY A 40 -1.28 0.80 14.81
N LEU A 41 -0.55 -0.10 14.11
CA LEU A 41 0.85 -0.37 14.43
C LEU A 41 1.69 0.89 14.24
N ALA A 42 2.63 1.11 15.16
CA ALA A 42 3.66 2.12 15.00
C ALA A 42 4.52 1.77 13.78
N TRP A 43 4.92 2.77 13.00
CA TRP A 43 5.63 2.52 11.74
C TRP A 43 6.99 1.87 11.98
N GLU A 44 7.64 2.19 13.09
CA GLU A 44 8.86 1.53 13.55
C GLU A 44 8.64 0.03 13.74
N THR A 45 7.52 -0.38 14.36
CA THR A 45 7.15 -1.79 14.54
C THR A 45 6.93 -2.49 13.20
N ILE A 46 6.21 -1.85 12.27
CA ILE A 46 6.00 -2.40 10.91
C ILE A 46 7.36 -2.62 10.22
N ILE A 47 8.27 -1.64 10.30
CA ILE A 47 9.61 -1.74 9.71
C ILE A 47 10.39 -2.90 10.34
N GLU A 48 10.34 -3.05 11.67
CA GLU A 48 10.99 -4.13 12.41
C GLU A 48 10.43 -5.52 12.04
N GLU A 49 9.12 -5.67 11.90
CA GLU A 49 8.46 -6.92 11.48
C GLU A 49 8.94 -7.39 10.10
N TRP A 50 9.12 -6.43 9.17
CA TRP A 50 9.72 -6.68 7.86
C TRP A 50 11.26 -6.65 7.85
N ARG A 51 11.88 -6.69 9.03
CA ARG A 51 13.34 -6.76 9.23
C ARG A 51 14.11 -5.63 8.55
N GLY A 52 13.53 -4.43 8.51
CA GLY A 52 14.11 -3.26 7.86
C GLY A 52 14.05 -3.28 6.33
N SER A 53 13.30 -4.22 5.72
CA SER A 53 13.19 -4.32 4.26
C SER A 53 12.36 -3.20 3.62
N ILE A 54 11.60 -2.46 4.43
CA ILE A 54 10.86 -1.27 4.02
C ILE A 54 11.29 -0.08 4.89
N SER A 55 11.33 1.11 4.30
CA SER A 55 11.67 2.34 5.02
C SER A 55 10.42 3.11 5.42
N TYR A 56 10.60 4.04 6.36
CA TYR A 56 9.54 4.99 6.75
C TYR A 56 8.96 5.74 5.54
N GLU A 57 9.81 6.18 4.61
CA GLU A 57 9.40 6.90 3.40
C GLU A 57 8.59 6.03 2.45
N ALA A 58 8.88 4.73 2.40
CA ALA A 58 8.14 3.77 1.61
C ALA A 58 6.70 3.63 2.14
N ILE A 59 6.54 3.46 3.46
CA ILE A 59 5.22 3.43 4.12
C ILE A 59 4.48 4.76 3.86
N ALA A 60 5.17 5.89 4.00
CA ALA A 60 4.58 7.20 3.75
C ALA A 60 4.11 7.38 2.29
N GLU A 61 4.87 6.85 1.32
CA GLU A 61 4.51 6.90 -0.10
C GLU A 61 3.27 6.03 -0.38
N ALA A 62 3.20 4.83 0.20
CA ALA A 62 2.02 3.99 0.13
C ALA A 62 0.77 4.72 0.64
N VAL A 63 0.83 5.31 1.84
CA VAL A 63 -0.29 6.05 2.43
C VAL A 63 -0.72 7.23 1.55
N ARG A 64 0.22 7.99 0.98
CA ARG A 64 -0.09 9.13 0.10
C ARG A 64 -0.79 8.68 -1.19
N LEU A 65 -0.30 7.61 -1.82
CA LEU A 65 -0.91 7.07 -3.03
C LEU A 65 -2.30 6.48 -2.72
N SER A 66 -2.47 5.80 -1.59
CA SER A 66 -3.78 5.29 -1.14
C SER A 66 -4.77 6.43 -0.90
N LYS A 67 -4.35 7.54 -0.28
CA LYS A 67 -5.19 8.74 -0.15
C LYS A 67 -5.62 9.26 -1.51
N GLN A 68 -4.69 9.38 -2.46
CA GLN A 68 -5.02 9.87 -3.80
C GLN A 68 -5.99 8.93 -4.51
N ALA A 69 -5.72 7.62 -4.50
CA ALA A 69 -6.60 6.61 -5.09
C ALA A 69 -7.99 6.63 -4.45
N PHE A 70 -8.10 6.80 -3.13
CA PHE A 70 -9.37 6.94 -2.45
C PHE A 70 -10.15 8.16 -2.94
N LEU A 71 -9.53 9.34 -3.01
CA LEU A 71 -10.19 10.56 -3.50
C LEU A 71 -10.65 10.44 -4.95
N GLU A 72 -9.86 9.77 -5.81
CA GLU A 72 -10.22 9.52 -7.21
C GLU A 72 -11.37 8.50 -7.38
N ASN A 73 -11.63 7.68 -6.37
CA ASN A 73 -12.61 6.59 -6.42
C ASN A 73 -13.71 6.71 -5.37
N ALA A 74 -13.79 7.82 -4.61
CA ALA A 74 -14.64 7.97 -3.44
C ALA A 74 -16.12 7.68 -3.71
N GLU A 75 -16.60 8.08 -4.90
CA GLU A 75 -17.98 7.82 -5.36
C GLU A 75 -18.36 6.33 -5.38
N LYS A 76 -17.39 5.43 -5.57
CA LYS A 76 -17.63 3.97 -5.58
C LYS A 76 -17.93 3.41 -4.18
N TYR A 77 -17.66 4.18 -3.14
CA TYR A 77 -17.79 3.77 -1.74
C TYR A 77 -18.91 4.51 -1.01
N VAL A 78 -19.73 5.30 -1.73
CA VAL A 78 -20.90 5.94 -1.15
C VAL A 78 -21.87 4.85 -0.70
N LEU A 79 -22.13 4.80 0.61
CA LEU A 79 -23.18 3.97 1.16
C LEU A 79 -24.50 4.75 1.09
N GLU A 80 -25.56 4.11 0.62
CA GLU A 80 -26.90 4.65 0.82
C GLU A 80 -27.17 4.71 2.33
N PRO A 81 -27.71 5.82 2.86
CA PRO A 81 -28.06 5.88 4.27
C PRO A 81 -29.04 4.76 4.59
N ALA A 82 -28.68 3.93 5.57
CA ALA A 82 -29.59 2.93 6.10
C ALA A 82 -30.88 3.65 6.53
N ILE A 83 -32.01 3.28 5.92
CA ILE A 83 -33.32 3.77 6.33
C ILE A 83 -33.51 3.33 7.79
N ALA A 84 -33.54 4.29 8.70
CA ALA A 84 -33.81 4.08 10.12
C ALA A 84 -35.26 3.63 10.35
#